data_AF-A0A538R4V8-F1
#
_entry.id   AF-A0A538R4V8-F1
#
_cell.length_a   1.000
_cell.length_b   1.000
_cell.length_c   1.000
_cell.angle_alpha   90.00
_cell.angle_beta   90.00
_cell.angle_gamma   90.00
#
_symmetry.space_group_name_H-M   'P 1'
#
loop_
_entity.id
_entity.type
_entity.pdbx_description
1 polymer ?
#
loop_
_entity_poly.entity_id
_entity_poly.type
_entity_poly.pdbx_seq_one_letter_code
_entity_poly.pdbx_strand_id
1 'polypeptide(L)'
;MSDIVEEIRQAYGRVGIALDRPATYGTYYRLLCAGCGKMVGNVGDRLLPDMAAALVERQFDLYATGLLGCGCGHQRQVTRGLDAPRWEAAQRRQGGTS
;
A
#
# COMPACT_ATOMS: atom_id res chain seq x y z
N MET A 1 -6.38 -19.14 -7.95
CA MET A 1 -6.15 -18.08 -6.95
C MET A 1 -7.48 -17.41 -6.71
N SER A 2 -7.89 -17.14 -5.47
CA SER A 2 -9.21 -16.55 -5.20
C SER A 2 -9.29 -15.14 -5.80
N ASP A 3 -10.46 -14.75 -6.33
CA ASP A 3 -10.71 -13.45 -6.95
C ASP A 3 -10.36 -12.30 -6.01
N ILE A 4 -10.64 -12.46 -4.70
CA ILE A 4 -10.29 -11.44 -3.69
C ILE A 4 -8.77 -11.26 -3.53
N VAL A 5 -7.99 -12.33 -3.69
CA VAL A 5 -6.53 -12.26 -3.55
C VAL A 5 -5.92 -11.57 -4.76
N GLU A 6 -6.51 -11.77 -5.94
CA GLU A 6 -6.12 -11.03 -7.14
C GLU A 6 -6.49 -9.55 -7.03
N GLU A 7 -7.70 -9.23 -6.52
CA GLU A 7 -8.10 -7.85 -6.24
C GLU A 7 -7.11 -7.16 -5.28
N ILE A 8 -6.76 -7.82 -4.18
CA ILE A 8 -5.79 -7.32 -3.21
C ILE A 8 -4.43 -7.09 -3.89
N ARG A 9 -3.94 -8.07 -4.66
CA ARG A 9 -2.67 -7.93 -5.38
C ARG A 9 -2.68 -6.72 -6.31
N GLN A 10 -3.74 -6.54 -7.08
CA GLN A 10 -3.84 -5.44 -8.04
C GLN A 10 -3.94 -4.08 -7.34
N ALA A 11 -4.76 -3.99 -6.30
CA ALA A 11 -4.95 -2.75 -5.54
C ALA A 11 -3.64 -2.29 -4.88
N TYR A 12 -2.97 -3.16 -4.14
CA TYR A 12 -1.72 -2.82 -3.47
C TYR A 12 -0.54 -2.67 -4.44
N GLY A 13 -0.54 -3.42 -5.54
CA GLY A 13 0.47 -3.32 -6.60
C GLY A 13 0.56 -1.91 -7.19
N ARG A 14 -0.58 -1.21 -7.34
CA ARG A 14 -0.63 0.17 -7.85
C ARG A 14 0.21 1.14 -7.03
N VAL A 15 0.30 0.96 -5.71
CA VAL A 15 1.05 1.86 -4.80
C VAL A 15 2.44 1.33 -4.43
N GLY A 16 2.97 0.36 -5.19
CA GLY A 16 4.32 -0.17 -4.98
C GLY A 16 4.41 -1.15 -3.81
N ILE A 17 3.33 -1.89 -3.55
CA ILE A 17 3.27 -2.95 -2.54
C ILE A 17 3.02 -4.30 -3.21
N ALA A 18 3.87 -5.26 -2.89
CA ALA A 18 3.73 -6.65 -3.32
C ALA A 18 2.96 -7.45 -2.27
N LEU A 19 2.04 -8.28 -2.75
CA LEU A 19 1.36 -9.28 -1.93
C LEU A 19 2.21 -10.55 -1.89
N ASP A 20 2.67 -10.93 -0.70
CA ASP A 20 3.45 -12.13 -0.47
C ASP A 20 2.59 -13.26 0.11
N ARG A 21 3.18 -14.44 0.32
CA ARG A 21 2.55 -15.65 0.85
C ARG A 21 1.70 -15.35 2.10
N PRO A 22 0.62 -16.13 2.31
CA PRO A 22 -0.18 -16.00 3.51
C PRO A 22 0.68 -16.09 4.77
N ALA A 23 0.39 -15.25 5.75
CA ALA A 23 0.85 -15.41 7.11
C ALA A 23 0.30 -16.72 7.68
N THR A 24 0.98 -17.27 8.70
CA THR A 24 0.58 -18.51 9.37
C THR A 24 -0.93 -18.50 9.67
N TYR A 25 -1.62 -19.61 9.36
CA TYR A 25 -3.08 -19.80 9.47
C TYR A 25 -3.96 -19.27 8.33
N GLY A 26 -3.39 -18.75 7.23
CA GLY A 26 -4.10 -18.62 5.95
C GLY A 26 -5.13 -17.48 5.85
N THR A 27 -5.34 -16.73 6.93
CA THR A 27 -6.34 -15.65 7.02
C THR A 27 -5.80 -14.26 6.69
N TYR A 28 -4.48 -14.12 6.58
CA TYR A 28 -3.81 -12.86 6.28
C TYR A 28 -2.73 -13.06 5.25
N TYR A 29 -2.49 -12.07 4.41
CA TYR A 29 -1.39 -11.99 3.45
C TYR A 29 -0.42 -10.90 3.88
N ARG A 30 0.87 -11.17 3.70
CA ARG A 30 1.93 -10.20 4.02
C ARG A 30 2.02 -9.16 2.91
N LEU A 31 2.09 -7.89 3.30
CA LEU A 31 2.34 -6.77 2.40
C LEU A 31 3.81 -6.40 2.48
N LEU A 32 4.51 -6.47 1.35
CA LEU A 32 5.91 -6.12 1.23
C LEU A 32 6.07 -4.87 0.35
N CYS A 33 7.07 -4.04 0.63
CA CYS A 33 7.47 -3.01 -0.31
C CYS A 33 8.02 -3.68 -1.59
N ALA A 34 7.47 -3.33 -2.75
CA ALA A 34 7.90 -3.92 -4.02
C ALA A 34 9.33 -3.51 -4.44
N GLY A 35 9.86 -2.42 -3.88
CA GLY A 35 11.22 -1.95 -4.16
C GLY A 35 12.32 -2.65 -3.36
N CYS A 36 12.09 -2.97 -2.07
CA CYS A 36 13.14 -3.50 -1.19
C CYS A 36 12.74 -4.78 -0.42
N GLY A 37 11.53 -5.28 -0.60
CA GLY A 37 11.04 -6.49 0.07
C GLY A 37 10.72 -6.33 1.56
N LYS A 38 10.90 -5.15 2.14
CA LYS A 38 10.60 -4.91 3.57
C LYS A 38 9.11 -5.11 3.83
N MET A 39 8.78 -5.82 4.91
CA MET A 39 7.41 -5.98 5.37
C MET A 39 6.83 -4.64 5.86
N VAL A 40 5.65 -4.28 5.34
CA VAL A 40 4.97 -3.00 5.63
C VAL A 40 3.57 -3.19 6.23
N GLY A 41 3.05 -4.42 6.27
CA GLY A 41 1.78 -4.71 6.91
C GLY A 41 1.24 -6.10 6.58
N ASN A 42 -0.03 -6.32 6.93
CA ASN A 42 -0.79 -7.50 6.58
C ASN A 42 -2.19 -7.08 6.10
N VAL A 43 -2.81 -7.89 5.26
CA VAL A 43 -4.20 -7.70 4.81
C VAL A 43 -4.96 -9.01 4.95
N GLY A 44 -6.18 -8.94 5.46
CA GLY A 44 -7.05 -10.11 5.59
C GLY A 44 -7.63 -10.54 4.25
N ASP A 45 -7.90 -11.83 4.09
CA ASP A 45 -8.47 -12.40 2.87
C ASP A 45 -10.01 -12.37 2.84
N ARG A 46 -10.63 -11.94 3.95
CA ARG A 46 -12.09 -11.76 4.12
C ARG A 46 -12.58 -10.36 3.79
N LEU A 47 -11.85 -9.62 2.95
CA LEU A 47 -12.35 -8.36 2.43
C LEU A 47 -13.58 -8.63 1.56
N LEU A 48 -14.59 -7.75 1.67
CA LEU A 48 -15.67 -7.72 0.69
C LEU A 48 -15.10 -7.24 -0.65
N PRO A 49 -15.73 -7.58 -1.79
CA PRO A 49 -15.34 -7.04 -3.09
C PRO A 49 -15.20 -5.52 -3.06
N ASP A 50 -14.23 -5.01 -3.83
CA ASP A 50 -13.88 -3.59 -3.98
C ASP A 50 -13.29 -2.90 -2.73
N MET A 51 -13.24 -3.59 -1.58
CA MET A 51 -12.68 -3.00 -0.36
C MET A 51 -11.17 -2.79 -0.45
N ALA A 52 -10.43 -3.62 -1.18
CA ALA A 52 -8.99 -3.49 -1.27
C ALA A 52 -8.60 -2.16 -1.96
N ALA A 53 -9.30 -1.84 -3.06
CA ALA A 53 -9.13 -0.57 -3.76
C ALA A 53 -9.49 0.62 -2.87
N ALA A 54 -10.61 0.57 -2.15
CA ALA A 54 -11.03 1.63 -1.24
C ALA A 54 -10.05 1.86 -0.07
N LEU A 55 -9.46 0.79 0.47
CA LEU A 55 -8.46 0.87 1.53
C LEU A 55 -7.18 1.54 1.04
N VAL A 56 -6.66 1.11 -0.12
CA VAL A 56 -5.48 1.72 -0.75
C VAL A 56 -5.74 3.20 -1.02
N GLU A 57 -6.91 3.53 -1.54
CA GLU A 57 -7.30 4.90 -1.84
C GLU A 57 -7.35 5.78 -0.58
N ARG A 58 -7.95 5.29 0.51
CA ARG A 58 -7.99 6.03 1.80
C ARG A 58 -6.62 6.19 2.44
N GLN A 59 -5.69 5.27 2.17
CA GLN A 59 -4.35 5.27 2.74
C GLN A 59 -3.30 5.99 1.87
N PHE A 60 -3.70 6.61 0.75
CA PHE A 60 -2.78 7.25 -0.20
C PHE A 60 -1.70 8.11 0.46
N ASP A 61 -2.10 8.97 1.40
CA ASP A 61 -1.20 9.89 2.09
C ASP A 61 -0.05 9.18 2.80
N LEU A 62 -0.28 7.98 3.36
CA LEU A 62 0.74 7.18 4.03
C LEU A 62 1.80 6.67 3.04
N TYR A 63 1.38 6.22 1.86
CA TYR A 63 2.30 5.78 0.79
C TYR A 63 3.07 6.99 0.24
N ALA A 64 2.38 8.10 -0.02
CA ALA A 64 2.95 9.34 -0.56
C ALA A 64 4.05 9.90 0.33
N THR A 65 3.90 9.75 1.64
CA THR A 65 4.82 10.28 2.64
C THR A 65 5.82 9.25 3.17
N GLY A 66 5.63 7.97 2.85
CA GLY A 66 6.53 6.89 3.26
C GLY A 66 6.37 6.47 4.72
N LEU A 67 5.20 6.74 5.33
CA LEU A 67 4.94 6.45 6.75
C LEU A 67 4.55 5.00 7.06
N LEU A 68 4.53 4.10 6.06
CA LEU A 68 4.25 2.67 6.27
C LEU A 68 5.45 1.85 6.74
N GLY A 69 6.41 2.50 7.40
CA GLY A 69 7.56 1.81 7.99
C GLY A 69 8.63 1.37 6.99
N CYS A 70 8.57 1.79 5.72
CA CYS A 70 9.61 1.52 4.72
C CYS A 70 10.33 2.79 4.26
N GLY A 71 11.59 2.95 4.69
CA GLY A 71 12.43 4.11 4.38
C GLY A 71 13.11 4.11 3.01
N CYS A 72 12.84 3.14 2.12
CA CYS A 72 13.54 3.05 0.83
C CYS A 72 13.07 4.09 -0.22
N GLY A 73 11.98 4.82 0.06
CA GLY A 73 11.44 5.85 -0.84
C GLY A 73 10.65 5.32 -2.05
N HIS A 74 10.66 4.01 -2.33
CA HIS A 74 9.96 3.42 -3.48
C HIS A 74 8.47 3.75 -3.53
N GLN A 75 7.74 3.57 -2.41
CA GLN A 75 6.30 3.86 -2.35
C GLN A 75 5.99 5.34 -2.62
N ARG A 76 6.83 6.25 -2.09
CA ARG A 76 6.72 7.68 -2.35
C ARG A 76 6.91 8.00 -3.82
N GLN A 77 7.88 7.35 -4.48
CA GLN A 77 8.16 7.54 -5.90
C GLN A 77 7.01 7.02 -6.77
N VAL A 78 6.51 5.81 -6.49
CA VAL A 78 5.40 5.21 -7.23
C VAL A 78 4.15 6.07 -7.11
N THR A 79 3.76 6.46 -5.89
CA THR A 79 2.55 7.26 -5.68
C THR A 79 2.66 8.69 -6.22
N ARG A 80 3.86 9.28 -6.26
CA ARG A 80 4.07 10.54 -7.00
C ARG A 80 3.78 10.39 -8.49
N GLY A 81 4.15 9.25 -9.09
CA GLY A 81 3.86 8.95 -10.49
C GLY A 81 2.38 8.67 -10.77
N LEU A 82 1.62 8.23 -9.77
CA LEU A 82 0.17 7.99 -9.91
C LEU A 82 -0.64 9.29 -9.87
N ASP A 83 -0.34 10.17 -8.91
CA ASP A 83 -1.07 11.43 -8.70
C ASP A 83 -0.14 12.45 -8.03
N ALA A 84 0.60 13.20 -8.85
CA ALA A 84 1.53 14.20 -8.37
C ALA A 84 0.85 15.34 -7.56
N PRO A 85 -0.29 15.92 -7.99
CA PRO A 85 -0.98 16.94 -7.19
C PRO A 85 -1.40 16.45 -5.80
N ARG A 86 -1.96 15.25 -5.70
CA ARG A 86 -2.34 14.67 -4.40
C ARG A 86 -1.14 14.35 -3.54
N TRP A 87 -0.06 13.83 -4.16
CA TRP A 87 1.21 13.58 -3.48
C TRP A 87 1.79 14.85 -2.87
N GLU A 88 1.83 15.96 -3.61
CA GLU A 88 2.30 17.26 -3.12
C GLU A 88 1.42 17.80 -1.98
N ALA A 89 0.10 17.61 -2.06
CA ALA A 89 -0.80 17.97 -0.99
C ALA A 89 -0.55 17.14 0.29
N ALA A 90 -0.29 15.84 0.15
CA ALA A 90 0.06 14.96 1.26
C ALA A 90 1.39 15.36 1.92
N GLN A 91 2.41 15.69 1.12
CA GLN A 91 3.69 16.20 1.61
C GLN A 91 3.52 17.49 2.43
N ARG A 92 2.70 18.44 1.96
CA ARG A 92 2.42 19.68 2.68
C ARG A 92 1.70 19.45 4.01
N ARG A 93 0.73 18.53 4.05
CA ARG A 93 0.00 18.19 5.29
C ARG A 93 0.94 17.66 6.39
N GLN A 94 1.95 16.87 6.02
CA GLN A 94 2.92 16.35 6.99
C GLN A 94 4.08 17.31 7.29
N GLY A 95 4.51 18.11 6.32
CA GLY A 95 5.56 19.13 6.54
C GLY A 95 5.10 20.30 7.42
N GLY A 96 3.79 20.51 7.58
CA GLY A 96 3.23 21.57 8.44
C GLY A 96 3.22 21.26 9.94
N THR A 97 3.83 20.15 10.39
CA THR A 97 3.92 19.75 11.81
C THR A 97 5.34 19.79 12.37
N SER A 98 6.22 20.63 11.79
CA SER A 98 7.57 20.89 12.31
C SER A 98 7.60 22.09 13.25
#